data_AF-A0A1G6ZYT8-F1
#
_entry.id   AF-A0A1G6ZYT8-F1
#
_cell.length_a   1.000
_cell.length_b   1.000
_cell.length_c   1.000
_cell.angle_alpha   90.00
_cell.angle_beta   90.00
_cell.angle_gamma   90.00
#
_symmetry.space_group_name_H-M   'P 1'
#
loop_
_entity.id
_entity.type
_entity.pdbx_description
1 polymer ?
#
loop_
_entity_poly.entity_id
_entity_poly.type
_entity_poly.pdbx_seq_one_letter_code
_entity_poly.pdbx_strand_id
1 'polypeptide(L)' 'MLPNCLKKDEKIEVPNFFNEDWRFWQIVKPIEGLTVTFVGLTVLGIVLHLAILFGSERYATAWMG' A
#
# COMPACT_ATOMS: atom_id res chain seq x y z
N MET A 1 20.35 43.20 -16.74
CA MET A 1 19.12 43.27 -15.92
C MET A 1 18.37 41.96 -16.12
N LEU A 2 18.49 41.02 -15.17
CA LEU A 2 17.79 39.72 -15.22
C LEU A 2 16.52 39.82 -14.36
N PRO A 3 15.31 39.64 -14.90
CA PRO A 3 14.10 39.67 -14.11
C PRO A 3 13.82 38.29 -13.49
N ASN A 4 13.62 38.29 -12.18
CA ASN A 4 12.68 37.48 -11.42
C ASN A 4 12.27 36.11 -12.02
N CYS A 5 12.92 35.04 -11.60
CA CYS A 5 12.40 33.66 -11.73
C CYS A 5 12.43 32.88 -10.40
N LEU A 6 12.66 33.55 -9.27
CA LEU A 6 12.40 32.94 -7.97
C LEU A 6 10.92 33.11 -7.67
N LYS A 7 10.13 32.12 -8.10
CA LYS A 7 8.76 31.89 -7.65
C LYS A 7 8.83 31.57 -6.15
N LYS A 8 8.96 32.63 -5.37
CA LYS A 8 8.91 32.64 -3.92
C LYS A 8 7.47 32.30 -3.54
N ASP A 9 7.31 31.33 -2.66
CA ASP A 9 6.03 30.97 -2.03
C ASP A 9 5.12 29.99 -2.78
N GLU A 10 5.67 29.04 -3.55
CA GLU A 10 4.95 27.77 -3.74
C GLU A 10 5.11 26.96 -2.44
N LYS A 11 4.21 27.22 -1.48
CA LYS A 11 4.04 26.32 -0.33
C LYS A 11 3.70 24.96 -0.92
N ILE A 12 4.66 24.05 -0.89
CA ILE A 12 4.41 22.62 -1.09
C ILE A 12 3.61 22.22 0.15
N GLU A 13 2.29 22.44 0.10
CA GLU A 13 1.36 21.83 1.03
C GLU A 13 1.51 20.34 0.80
N VAL A 14 2.26 19.67 1.70
CA VAL A 14 2.35 18.22 1.71
C VAL A 14 0.91 17.75 1.85
N PRO A 15 0.33 17.11 0.81
CA PRO A 15 -1.06 16.73 0.84
C PRO A 15 -1.24 15.83 2.05
N ASN A 16 -2.18 16.20 2.92
CA ASN A 16 -2.45 15.44 4.12
C ASN A 16 -3.16 14.16 3.64
N PHE A 17 -2.38 13.11 3.36
CA PHE A 17 -2.80 11.90 2.63
C PHE A 17 -4.16 11.35 3.13
N PHE A 18 -4.37 11.34 4.44
CA PHE A 18 -5.62 10.87 5.06
C PHE A 18 -6.88 11.69 4.72
N ASN A 19 -6.76 12.97 4.37
CA ASN A 19 -7.90 13.80 3.95
C ASN A 19 -8.15 13.72 2.43
N GLU A 20 -7.21 13.20 1.65
CA GLU A 20 -7.27 13.13 0.19
C GLU A 20 -7.43 11.69 -0.36
N ASP A 21 -7.49 10.68 0.50
CA ASP A 21 -7.63 9.26 0.11
C ASP A 21 -8.82 9.00 -0.82
N TRP A 22 -9.91 9.78 -0.71
CA TRP A 22 -11.06 9.64 -1.61
C TRP A 22 -10.73 9.97 -3.08
N ARG A 23 -9.70 10.81 -3.33
CA ARG A 23 -9.24 11.18 -4.67
C ARG A 23 -8.55 10.02 -5.39
N PHE A 24 -8.09 9.01 -4.66
CA PHE A 24 -7.56 7.77 -5.25
C PHE A 24 -8.56 7.15 -6.24
N TRP A 25 -9.85 7.18 -5.91
CA TRP A 25 -10.93 6.66 -6.75
C TRP A 25 -11.25 7.50 -7.98
N GLN A 26 -10.68 8.72 -8.09
CA GLN A 26 -10.74 9.50 -9.33
C GLN A 26 -9.74 8.98 -10.38
N ILE A 27 -8.69 8.28 -9.94
CA ILE A 27 -7.63 7.75 -10.81
C ILE A 27 -7.88 6.27 -11.10
N VAL A 28 -8.32 5.50 -10.10
CA VAL A 28 -8.53 4.05 -10.17
C VAL A 28 -10.01 3.74 -10.03
N LYS A 29 -10.55 2.87 -10.89
CA LYS A 29 -11.95 2.42 -10.74
C LYS A 29 -12.13 1.66 -9.42
N PRO A 30 -13.17 1.97 -8.62
CA PRO A 30 -13.39 1.37 -7.31
C PRO A 30 -13.35 -0.15 -7.26
N ILE A 31 -14.05 -0.79 -8.19
CA ILE A 31 -14.16 -2.24 -8.25
C ILE A 31 -12.80 -2.87 -8.54
N GLU A 32 -12.09 -2.38 -9.56
CA GLU A 32 -10.78 -2.89 -9.96
C GLU A 32 -9.74 -2.72 -8.84
N GLY A 33 -9.72 -1.55 -8.19
CA GLY A 33 -8.80 -1.27 -7.07
C GLY A 33 -9.07 -2.15 -5.84
N LEU A 34 -10.34 -2.35 -5.48
CA LEU A 34 -10.71 -3.24 -4.37
C LEU A 34 -10.38 -4.70 -4.67
N THR A 35 -10.69 -5.18 -5.88
CA THR A 35 -10.39 -6.57 -6.26
C THR A 35 -8.89 -6.84 -6.24
N VAL A 36 -8.09 -5.96 -6.82
CA VAL A 36 -6.62 -6.12 -6.82
C VAL A 36 -6.05 -6.08 -5.40
N THR A 37 -6.53 -5.17 -4.56
CA THR A 37 -6.10 -5.08 -3.15
C THR A 37 -6.43 -6.36 -2.40
N PHE A 38 -7.65 -6.88 -2.57
CA PHE A 38 -8.09 -8.11 -1.91
C PHE A 38 -7.27 -9.32 -2.34
N VAL A 39 -7.05 -9.48 -3.65
CA VAL A 39 -6.21 -10.55 -4.20
C VAL A 39 -4.78 -10.43 -3.69
N GLY A 40 -4.20 -9.22 -3.71
CA GLY A 40 -2.85 -8.96 -3.23
C GLY A 40 -2.66 -9.31 -1.75
N LEU A 41 -3.60 -8.88 -0.89
CA LEU A 41 -3.60 -9.21 0.53
C LEU A 41 -3.78 -10.71 0.78
N THR A 42 -4.63 -11.37 -0.01
CA THR A 42 -4.84 -12.82 0.10
C THR A 42 -3.56 -13.58 -0.25
N VAL A 43 -2.89 -13.23 -1.35
CA VAL A 43 -1.63 -13.85 -1.76
C VAL A 43 -0.55 -13.63 -0.70
N LEU A 44 -0.41 -12.40 -0.19
CA LEU A 44 0.54 -12.07 0.88
C LEU A 44 0.25 -12.91 2.14
N GLY A 45 -1.03 -13.01 2.51
CA GLY A 45 -1.47 -13.84 3.63
C GLY A 45 -1.07 -15.31 3.45
N ILE A 46 -1.33 -15.90 2.28
CA ILE A 46 -0.93 -17.28 1.98
C ILE A 46 0.58 -17.46 2.10
N VAL A 47 1.38 -16.56 1.51
CA VAL A 47 2.84 -16.62 1.58
C VAL A 47 3.33 -16.57 3.03
N LEU A 48 2.78 -15.68 3.85
CA LEU A 48 3.12 -15.59 5.27
C LEU A 48 2.76 -16.87 6.02
N HIS A 49 1.58 -17.44 5.78
CA HIS A 49 1.18 -18.70 6.42
C HIS A 49 2.11 -19.85 6.03
N LEU A 50 2.44 -19.99 4.74
CA LEU A 50 3.38 -21.02 4.30
C LEU A 50 4.77 -20.82 4.89
N ALA A 51 5.26 -19.58 4.95
CA ALA A 51 6.55 -19.26 5.54
C ALA A 51 6.59 -19.60 7.05
N ILE A 52 5.52 -19.34 7.79
CA ILE A 52 5.45 -19.67 9.22
C ILE A 52 5.31 -21.18 9.42
N LEU A 53 4.35 -21.80 8.72
CA LEU A 53 4.01 -23.22 8.86
C LEU A 53 5.09 -24.16 8.34
N PHE A 54 5.87 -23.77 7.34
CA PHE A 54 6.90 -24.65 6.76
C PHE A 54 8.33 -24.12 6.92
N GLY A 55 8.50 -22.82 7.15
CA GLY A 55 9.82 -22.20 7.34
C GLY A 55 10.32 -22.24 8.79
N SER A 56 9.50 -22.71 9.74
CA SER A 56 9.94 -22.90 11.12
C SER A 56 9.46 -24.22 11.69
N GLU A 57 10.40 -25.05 12.16
CA GLU A 57 10.08 -26.36 12.74
C GLU A 57 9.14 -26.24 13.95
N ARG A 58 9.23 -25.12 14.69
CA ARG A 58 8.38 -24.83 15.86
C ARG A 58 6.89 -24.74 15.55
N TYR A 59 6.51 -24.11 14.45
CA TYR A 59 5.10 -23.93 14.09
C TYR A 59 4.61 -25.03 13.13
N ALA A 60 5.51 -25.60 12.33
CA ALA A 60 5.23 -26.77 11.50
C ALA A 60 4.80 -27.99 12.33
N THR A 61 5.57 -28.30 13.38
CA THR A 61 5.33 -29.47 14.24
C THR A 61 4.13 -29.30 15.16
N ALA A 62 3.76 -28.08 15.54
CA ALA A 62 2.56 -27.81 16.33
C ALA A 62 1.25 -28.04 15.56
N TRP A 63 1.30 -28.06 14.22
CA TRP A 63 0.13 -28.28 13.36
C TRP A 63 0.08 -29.69 12.75
N MET A 64 1.23 -30.32 12.56
CA MET A 64 1.35 -31.68 11.99
C MET A 64 1.50 -32.80 13.05
N GLY A 65 1.57 -32.46 14.33
CA GLY A 65 1.73 -33.38 15.47
C GLY A 65 0.43 -33.67 16.21
#